data_AF-A0A940Z7L8-F1
#
_entry.id   AF-A0A940Z7L8-F1
#
_cell.length_a   1.000
_cell.length_b   1.000
_cell.length_c   1.000
_cell.angle_alpha   90.00
_cell.angle_beta   90.00
_cell.angle_gamma   90.00
#
_symmetry.space_group_name_H-M   'P 1'
#
loop_
_entity.id
_entity.type
_entity.pdbx_description
1 polymer ?
#
loop_
_entity_poly.entity_id
_entity_poly.type
_entity_poly.pdbx_seq_one_letter_code
_entity_poly.pdbx_strand_id
1 'polypeptide(L)'
;MTETLPKRERSFGCATLLAILTALGLTYWSGKIWLDTLIPEAGLGNFSLALDLLRPVAYLLVVGIPGILAVWLLKMPRFELWRGVGLAMAVSSLYALPLGILQAYDRQIAYPGLPDWLSPLFSVLISLGLIWWLRNLYIGKSNRDVIWLGLACGALVPYGYYLSGALGTPAESALALLDALSLALAGSILLCLPFYYRREYLVEQPGRAALLAGITLFAFAPVLITFRGFWIQGRNLAPVLGACGLLTGSLLVLDPSPQVRRTWVAVLTCLFMAMLPPLLLTDGLEGDWMVAEMSTAWSTAGYLAILIAFGLGGLLLILRDALLRWSGLRWAAPVLAVLALVSAPIIYLASGGSSLQPETYLVVLQDQADTGFAEDLPDWLARRTAVYTVLTEHARQTQAELRRDLDERQAAYTPFYLVNALEVQGSRVRRTLASHPDVAYILDSPQARPLRNPVPVSAGNTPGEPAEVTWNIEKIEADSTWDQLSVTGEGIVIGIADSGVDATHPALADNYLGAGGKDDYHWYDPWEYTSQPVDKDGHGTGTTGIAVG
;
A
#
# COMPACT_ATOMS: atom_id res chain seq x y z
N MET A 1 19.75 -64.70 -5.98
CA MET A 1 18.95 -63.46 -6.12
C MET A 1 18.87 -62.83 -4.74
N THR A 2 19.76 -61.89 -4.46
CA THR A 2 19.75 -61.09 -3.24
C THR A 2 18.81 -59.92 -3.46
N GLU A 3 17.60 -59.98 -2.91
CA GLU A 3 16.70 -58.84 -2.80
C GLU A 3 17.38 -57.77 -1.94
N THR A 4 17.88 -56.73 -2.60
CA THR A 4 18.29 -55.50 -1.94
C THR A 4 17.04 -54.79 -1.43
N LEU A 5 16.80 -54.89 -0.12
CA LEU A 5 15.86 -54.03 0.59
C LEU A 5 16.07 -52.56 0.17
N PRO A 6 15.01 -51.80 -0.16
CA PRO A 6 15.16 -50.40 -0.52
C PRO A 6 15.77 -49.66 0.67
N LYS A 7 16.93 -49.04 0.44
CA LYS A 7 17.56 -48.13 1.42
C LYS A 7 16.50 -47.08 1.77
N ARG A 8 16.02 -47.14 3.02
CA ARG A 8 15.24 -46.08 3.65
C ARG A 8 16.04 -44.79 3.50
N GLU A 9 15.70 -43.96 2.52
CA GLU A 9 16.28 -42.63 2.39
C GLU A 9 16.08 -41.94 3.73
N ARG A 10 17.19 -41.61 4.42
CA ARG A 10 17.13 -40.95 5.71
C ARG A 10 16.32 -39.66 5.51
N SER A 11 15.19 -39.59 6.21
CA SER A 11 14.35 -38.40 6.37
C SER A 11 15.22 -37.15 6.46
N PHE A 12 14.83 -36.08 5.77
CA PHE A 12 15.38 -34.72 5.95
C PHE A 12 15.75 -34.51 7.43
N GLY A 13 17.05 -34.53 7.73
CA GLY A 13 17.50 -34.42 9.11
C GLY A 13 17.10 -33.06 9.67
N CYS A 14 16.94 -32.95 10.99
CA CYS A 14 16.64 -31.67 11.66
C CYS A 14 17.58 -30.54 11.23
N ALA A 15 18.83 -30.86 10.89
CA ALA A 15 19.82 -29.92 10.37
C ALA A 15 19.45 -29.31 8.99
N THR A 16 18.89 -30.10 8.07
CA THR A 16 18.47 -29.60 6.74
C THR A 16 17.25 -28.70 6.86
N LEU A 17 16.30 -29.07 7.72
CA LEU A 17 15.14 -28.24 8.01
C LEU A 17 15.56 -26.92 8.68
N LEU A 18 16.46 -26.98 9.66
CA LEU A 18 16.99 -25.79 10.31
C LEU A 18 17.68 -24.86 9.30
N ALA A 19 18.50 -25.38 8.39
CA ALA A 19 19.14 -24.58 7.36
C ALA A 19 18.14 -23.91 6.38
N ILE A 20 17.07 -24.62 5.99
CA ILE A 20 15.97 -24.03 5.20
C ILE A 20 15.35 -22.86 5.97
N LEU A 21 14.97 -23.10 7.23
CA LEU A 21 14.29 -22.10 8.07
C LEU A 21 15.19 -20.89 8.35
N THR A 22 16.48 -21.10 8.61
CA THR A 22 17.45 -20.00 8.78
C THR A 22 17.57 -19.16 7.50
N ALA A 23 17.68 -19.78 6.33
CA ALA A 23 17.77 -19.06 5.07
C ALA A 23 16.50 -18.24 4.77
N LEU A 24 15.32 -18.83 5.00
CA LEU A 24 14.03 -18.14 4.86
C LEU A 24 13.86 -17.02 5.91
N GLY A 25 14.33 -17.23 7.15
CA GLY A 25 14.34 -16.20 8.19
C GLY A 25 15.22 -15.01 7.83
N LEU A 26 16.45 -15.25 7.33
CA LEU A 26 17.33 -14.19 6.83
C LEU A 26 16.71 -13.43 5.65
N THR A 27 16.03 -14.14 4.76
CA THR A 27 15.30 -13.54 3.63
C THR A 27 14.19 -12.61 4.12
N TYR A 28 13.37 -13.06 5.08
CA TYR A 28 12.32 -12.25 5.70
C TYR A 28 12.89 -10.98 6.33
N TRP A 29 13.89 -11.11 7.19
CA TRP A 29 14.47 -9.97 7.88
C TRP A 29 15.15 -8.99 6.93
N SER A 30 15.84 -9.48 5.90
CA SER A 30 16.45 -8.62 4.88
C SER A 30 15.39 -7.80 4.12
N GLY A 31 14.29 -8.44 3.70
CA GLY A 31 13.18 -7.75 3.04
C GLY A 31 12.45 -6.80 3.98
N LYS A 32 12.25 -7.20 5.25
CA LYS A 32 11.59 -6.38 6.26
C LYS A 32 12.39 -5.12 6.60
N ILE A 33 13.71 -5.24 6.79
CA ILE A 33 14.58 -4.09 7.01
C ILE A 33 14.47 -3.12 5.84
N TRP A 34 14.52 -3.62 4.61
CA TRP A 34 14.36 -2.77 3.43
C TRP A 34 12.98 -2.08 3.42
N LEU A 35 11.88 -2.82 3.62
CA LEU A 35 10.53 -2.24 3.73
C LEU A 35 10.44 -1.14 4.79
N ASP A 36 10.95 -1.38 5.99
CA ASP A 36 10.89 -0.42 7.11
C ASP A 36 11.74 0.83 6.81
N THR A 37 12.87 0.70 6.09
CA THR A 37 13.68 1.85 5.65
C THR A 37 13.08 2.65 4.51
N LEU A 38 11.99 2.17 3.90
CA LEU A 38 11.25 3.00 2.97
C LEU A 38 10.61 4.15 3.74
N ILE A 39 10.09 3.97 4.96
CA ILE A 39 9.23 4.94 5.68
C ILE A 39 9.99 6.22 6.11
N PRO A 40 9.52 7.43 5.77
CA PRO A 40 10.23 8.70 6.09
C PRO A 40 10.37 8.96 7.60
N GLU A 41 9.34 8.61 8.37
CA GLU A 41 9.24 8.83 9.83
C GLU A 41 10.22 8.00 10.67
N ALA A 42 10.88 6.98 10.08
CA ALA A 42 11.78 6.10 10.81
C ALA A 42 13.11 6.76 11.25
N GLY A 43 13.31 8.06 10.97
CA GLY A 43 14.54 8.80 11.35
C GLY A 43 15.81 8.34 10.63
N LEU A 44 15.68 7.45 9.64
CA LEU A 44 16.76 6.90 8.82
C LEU A 44 16.81 7.53 7.40
N GLY A 45 15.95 8.50 7.13
CA GLY A 45 15.59 9.02 5.81
C GLY A 45 16.48 10.15 5.25
N ASN A 46 17.81 10.02 5.28
CA ASN A 46 18.60 10.79 4.33
C ASN A 46 18.50 10.10 2.96
N PHE A 47 17.52 10.52 2.15
CA PHE A 47 17.23 10.00 0.81
C PHE A 47 18.32 10.39 -0.20
N SER A 48 19.53 9.85 -0.02
CA SER A 48 20.57 9.91 -1.05
C SER A 48 20.38 8.74 -2.01
N LEU A 49 20.53 9.02 -3.31
CA LEU A 49 20.53 7.99 -4.36
C LEU A 49 21.47 6.81 -4.02
N ALA A 50 22.62 7.10 -3.39
CA ALA A 50 23.58 6.07 -2.98
C ALA A 50 23.00 5.09 -1.96
N LEU A 51 22.30 5.59 -0.93
CA LEU A 51 21.65 4.74 0.07
C LEU A 51 20.47 3.97 -0.53
N ASP A 52 19.70 4.60 -1.42
CA ASP A 52 18.57 3.94 -2.07
C ASP A 52 19.03 2.80 -2.99
N LEU A 53 20.13 2.99 -3.73
CA LEU A 53 20.74 1.95 -4.57
C LEU A 53 21.44 0.85 -3.75
N LEU A 54 21.92 1.16 -2.54
CA LEU A 54 22.57 0.18 -1.68
C LEU A 54 21.60 -0.92 -1.25
N ARG A 55 20.31 -0.63 -1.03
CA ARG A 55 19.32 -1.61 -0.54
C ARG A 55 19.11 -2.79 -1.49
N PRO A 56 18.77 -2.61 -2.79
CA PRO A 56 18.62 -3.73 -3.72
C PRO A 56 19.94 -4.50 -3.93
N VAL A 57 21.08 -3.81 -3.91
CA VAL A 57 22.41 -4.46 -4.01
C VAL A 57 22.70 -5.30 -2.78
N ALA A 58 22.46 -4.78 -1.58
CA ALA A 58 22.63 -5.51 -0.33
C ALA A 58 21.72 -6.75 -0.28
N TYR A 59 20.46 -6.63 -0.74
CA TYR A 59 19.56 -7.77 -0.84
C TYR A 59 20.11 -8.85 -1.80
N LEU A 60 20.61 -8.46 -2.97
CA LEU A 60 21.28 -9.39 -3.89
C LEU A 60 22.48 -10.10 -3.24
N LEU A 61 23.31 -9.37 -2.49
CA LEU A 61 24.49 -9.93 -1.82
C LEU A 61 24.11 -10.92 -0.70
N VAL A 62 23.11 -10.59 0.11
CA VAL A 62 22.72 -11.36 1.31
C VAL A 62 21.78 -12.52 0.97
N VAL A 63 20.92 -12.37 -0.04
CA VAL A 63 19.90 -13.37 -0.40
C VAL A 63 20.20 -14.01 -1.75
N GLY A 64 20.43 -13.20 -2.78
CA GLY A 64 20.59 -13.68 -4.16
C GLY A 64 21.83 -14.53 -4.37
N ILE A 65 23.01 -14.04 -4.00
CA ILE A 65 24.27 -14.77 -4.15
C ILE A 65 24.25 -16.10 -3.39
N PRO A 66 23.86 -16.17 -2.10
CA PRO A 66 23.69 -17.44 -1.40
C PRO A 66 22.68 -18.38 -2.08
N GLY A 67 21.58 -17.84 -2.62
CA GLY A 67 20.62 -18.61 -3.42
C GLY A 67 21.23 -19.23 -4.68
N ILE A 68 22.01 -18.45 -5.44
CA ILE A 68 22.73 -18.90 -6.64
C ILE A 68 23.75 -20.00 -6.27
N LEU A 69 24.51 -19.78 -5.20
CA LEU A 69 25.48 -20.76 -4.69
C LEU A 69 24.79 -22.06 -4.25
N ALA A 70 23.64 -21.97 -3.59
CA ALA A 70 22.83 -23.13 -3.24
C ALA A 70 22.41 -23.92 -4.49
N VAL A 71 21.92 -23.24 -5.53
CA VAL A 71 21.56 -23.88 -6.81
C VAL A 71 22.75 -24.60 -7.46
N TRP A 72 23.94 -24.00 -7.38
CA TRP A 72 25.16 -24.51 -8.04
C TRP A 72 25.82 -25.65 -7.25
N LEU A 73 25.88 -25.55 -5.93
CA LEU A 73 26.63 -26.47 -5.06
C LEU A 73 25.80 -27.68 -4.60
N LEU A 74 24.49 -27.53 -4.41
CA LEU A 74 23.65 -28.55 -3.76
C LEU A 74 23.07 -29.57 -4.73
N LYS A 75 23.92 -30.29 -5.45
CA LYS A 75 23.48 -31.24 -6.49
C LYS A 75 23.06 -32.62 -5.95
N MET A 76 23.24 -32.90 -4.66
CA MET A 76 22.89 -34.20 -4.08
C MET A 76 21.37 -34.33 -3.85
N PRO A 77 20.76 -35.51 -4.09
CA PRO A 77 19.30 -35.70 -3.97
C PRO A 77 18.70 -35.26 -2.63
N ARG A 78 19.41 -35.52 -1.52
CA ARG A 78 18.99 -35.11 -0.17
C ARG A 78 18.85 -33.59 0.03
N PHE A 79 19.43 -32.77 -0.85
CA PHE A 79 19.40 -31.31 -0.77
C PHE A 79 18.51 -30.67 -1.84
N GLU A 80 17.76 -31.44 -2.63
CA GLU A 80 16.95 -30.89 -3.73
C GLU A 80 15.93 -29.84 -3.29
N LEU A 81 15.31 -29.99 -2.10
CA LEU A 81 14.44 -28.96 -1.55
C LEU A 81 15.22 -27.68 -1.17
N TRP A 82 16.39 -27.80 -0.55
CA TRP A 82 17.22 -26.63 -0.21
C TRP A 82 17.74 -25.94 -1.47
N ARG A 83 18.04 -26.71 -2.52
CA ARG A 83 18.37 -26.22 -3.86
C ARG A 83 17.19 -25.47 -4.49
N GLY A 84 15.96 -25.95 -4.33
CA GLY A 84 14.75 -25.27 -4.77
C GLY A 84 14.49 -23.96 -4.01
N VAL A 85 14.71 -23.95 -2.69
CA VAL A 85 14.66 -22.72 -1.88
C VAL A 85 15.74 -21.73 -2.32
N GLY A 86 16.96 -22.20 -2.59
CA GLY A 86 18.02 -21.38 -3.17
C GLY A 86 17.65 -20.79 -4.53
N LEU A 87 16.93 -21.54 -5.37
CA LEU A 87 16.39 -21.02 -6.63
C LEU A 87 15.35 -19.93 -6.38
N ALA A 88 14.48 -20.08 -5.39
CA ALA A 88 13.54 -19.02 -5.00
C ALA A 88 14.26 -17.75 -4.53
N MET A 89 15.32 -17.87 -3.73
CA MET A 89 16.16 -16.75 -3.28
C MET A 89 16.89 -16.05 -4.44
N ALA A 90 17.41 -16.82 -5.39
CA ALA A 90 18.04 -16.26 -6.59
C ALA A 90 17.03 -15.50 -7.47
N VAL A 91 15.84 -16.09 -7.68
CA VAL A 91 14.77 -15.47 -8.47
C VAL A 91 14.18 -14.26 -7.77
N SER A 92 14.04 -14.25 -6.44
CA SER A 92 13.56 -13.05 -5.73
C SER A 92 14.50 -11.86 -5.93
N SER A 93 15.81 -12.12 -6.00
CA SER A 93 16.81 -11.08 -6.25
C SER A 93 16.77 -10.57 -7.70
N LEU A 94 16.32 -11.39 -8.66
CA LEU A 94 16.05 -10.97 -10.03
C LEU A 94 14.89 -9.97 -10.12
N TYR A 95 13.89 -10.08 -9.25
CA TYR A 95 12.85 -9.05 -9.12
C TYR A 95 13.39 -7.82 -8.38
N ALA A 96 14.01 -8.05 -7.22
CA ALA A 96 14.41 -7.01 -6.30
C ALA A 96 15.43 -6.02 -6.88
N LEU A 97 16.42 -6.50 -7.63
CA LEU A 97 17.49 -5.64 -8.15
C LEU A 97 16.99 -4.60 -9.17
N PRO A 98 16.40 -4.97 -10.32
CA PRO A 98 15.97 -4.00 -11.32
C PRO A 98 14.83 -3.11 -10.81
N LEU A 99 13.87 -3.67 -10.07
CA LEU A 99 12.73 -2.90 -9.55
C LEU A 99 13.16 -1.98 -8.40
N GLY A 100 14.12 -2.40 -7.57
CA GLY A 100 14.69 -1.55 -6.53
C GLY A 100 15.56 -0.41 -7.09
N ILE A 101 16.28 -0.64 -8.19
CA ILE A 101 16.99 0.43 -8.93
C ILE A 101 15.98 1.43 -9.51
N LEU A 102 14.89 0.92 -10.11
CA LEU A 102 13.83 1.75 -10.65
C LEU A 102 13.21 2.65 -9.57
N GLN A 103 12.88 2.07 -8.41
CA GLN A 103 12.37 2.80 -7.25
C GLN A 103 13.39 3.82 -6.70
N ALA A 104 14.67 3.46 -6.64
CA ALA A 104 15.72 4.38 -6.18
C ALA A 104 15.85 5.60 -7.11
N TYR A 105 15.67 5.40 -8.42
CA TYR A 105 15.69 6.48 -9.39
C TYR A 105 14.43 7.34 -9.32
N ASP A 106 13.26 6.71 -9.22
CA ASP A 106 11.96 7.36 -9.10
C ASP A 106 11.94 8.39 -7.95
N ARG A 107 12.46 8.00 -6.78
CA ARG A 107 12.56 8.86 -5.58
C ARG A 107 13.46 10.09 -5.74
N GLN A 108 14.31 10.13 -6.75
CA GLN A 108 15.23 11.26 -6.99
C GLN A 108 14.68 12.23 -8.04
N ILE A 109 13.62 11.85 -8.75
CA ILE A 109 12.98 12.71 -9.74
C ILE A 109 11.96 13.59 -8.99
N ALA A 110 11.97 14.89 -9.27
CA ALA A 110 10.93 15.78 -8.77
C ALA A 110 9.56 15.30 -9.27
N TYR A 111 8.54 15.42 -8.43
CA TYR A 111 7.17 15.05 -8.78
C TYR A 111 6.80 15.56 -10.20
N PRO A 112 6.19 14.72 -11.07
CA PRO A 112 5.46 13.48 -10.77
C PRO A 112 6.27 12.18 -10.79
N GLY A 113 7.60 12.20 -10.91
CA GLY A 113 8.39 10.97 -10.92
C GLY A 113 8.22 10.12 -12.19
N LEU A 114 8.46 8.81 -12.06
CA LEU A 114 8.21 7.80 -13.09
C LEU A 114 6.73 7.37 -13.09
N PRO A 115 6.20 6.89 -14.22
CA PRO A 115 4.82 6.40 -14.25
C PRO A 115 4.60 5.19 -13.32
N ASP A 116 3.56 5.24 -12.48
CA ASP A 116 3.28 4.19 -11.47
C ASP A 116 3.09 2.79 -12.05
N TRP A 117 2.59 2.69 -13.28
CA TRP A 117 2.38 1.41 -13.99
C TRP A 117 3.69 0.75 -14.42
N LEU A 118 4.83 1.45 -14.40
CA LEU A 118 6.10 0.96 -14.92
C LEU A 118 6.66 -0.21 -14.10
N SER A 119 6.77 -0.04 -12.78
CA SER A 119 7.28 -1.08 -11.88
C SER A 119 6.46 -2.38 -11.91
N PRO A 120 5.12 -2.37 -11.80
CA PRO A 120 4.35 -3.61 -11.84
C PRO A 120 4.31 -4.21 -13.25
N LEU A 121 4.32 -3.41 -14.32
CA LEU A 121 4.49 -3.93 -15.67
C LEU A 121 5.83 -4.67 -15.83
N PHE A 122 6.94 -4.10 -15.36
CA PHE A 122 8.24 -4.76 -15.39
C PHE A 122 8.23 -6.09 -14.62
N SER A 123 7.63 -6.13 -13.43
CA SER A 123 7.45 -7.35 -12.65
C SER A 123 6.62 -8.42 -13.38
N VAL A 124 5.53 -8.02 -14.05
CA VAL A 124 4.74 -8.93 -14.91
C VAL A 124 5.60 -9.47 -16.05
N LEU A 125 6.37 -8.62 -16.74
CA LEU A 125 7.24 -9.04 -17.84
C LEU A 125 8.34 -10.01 -17.37
N ILE A 126 8.97 -9.75 -16.22
CA ILE A 126 9.92 -10.67 -15.59
C ILE A 126 9.24 -12.01 -15.29
N SER A 127 8.03 -11.98 -14.74
CA SER A 127 7.25 -13.17 -14.41
C SER A 127 6.89 -14.00 -15.65
N LEU A 128 6.47 -13.36 -16.73
CA LEU A 128 6.18 -14.03 -18.01
C LEU A 128 7.44 -14.65 -18.60
N GLY A 129 8.58 -13.95 -18.54
CA GLY A 129 9.89 -14.48 -18.94
C GLY A 129 10.30 -15.71 -18.12
N LEU A 130 10.09 -15.68 -16.80
CA LEU A 130 10.37 -16.80 -15.91
C LEU A 130 9.44 -17.99 -16.16
N ILE A 131 8.13 -17.76 -16.37
CA ILE A 131 7.18 -18.82 -16.74
C ILE A 131 7.59 -19.48 -18.05
N TRP A 132 8.05 -18.70 -19.04
CA TRP A 132 8.55 -19.22 -20.30
C TRP A 132 9.86 -20.01 -20.14
N TRP A 133 10.81 -19.49 -19.38
CA TRP A 133 12.08 -20.16 -19.08
C TRP A 133 11.85 -21.48 -18.32
N LEU A 134 10.93 -21.47 -17.36
CA LEU A 134 10.53 -22.61 -16.54
C LEU A 134 9.27 -23.31 -17.08
N ARG A 135 9.04 -23.27 -18.40
CA ARG A 135 7.81 -23.80 -19.02
C ARG A 135 7.47 -25.23 -18.64
N ASN A 136 8.46 -26.07 -18.36
CA ASN A 136 8.25 -27.46 -17.93
C ASN A 136 7.59 -27.57 -16.54
N LEU A 137 7.67 -26.51 -15.74
CA LEU A 137 7.04 -26.40 -14.42
C LEU A 137 5.65 -25.77 -14.50
N TYR A 138 5.43 -24.78 -15.38
CA TYR A 138 4.22 -23.95 -15.38
C TYR A 138 3.27 -24.22 -16.57
N ILE A 139 3.77 -24.57 -17.76
CA ILE A 139 2.93 -24.72 -18.95
C ILE A 139 2.39 -26.16 -19.03
N GLY A 140 1.06 -26.30 -19.10
CA GLY A 140 0.37 -27.57 -19.30
C GLY A 140 -1.10 -27.54 -18.87
N LYS A 141 -1.70 -28.73 -18.77
CA LYS A 141 -3.11 -28.86 -18.36
C LYS A 141 -3.27 -28.62 -16.87
N SER A 142 -4.09 -27.63 -16.51
CA SER A 142 -4.44 -27.33 -15.11
C SER A 142 -5.66 -28.11 -14.62
N ASN A 143 -5.72 -28.33 -13.31
CA ASN A 143 -6.86 -28.92 -12.62
C ASN A 143 -7.91 -27.84 -12.37
N ARG A 144 -9.03 -27.92 -13.11
CA ARG A 144 -10.09 -26.90 -13.08
C ARG A 144 -10.75 -26.79 -11.71
N ASP A 145 -10.95 -27.90 -11.01
CA ASP A 145 -11.65 -27.90 -9.73
C ASP A 145 -10.82 -27.17 -8.67
N VAL A 146 -9.50 -27.36 -8.70
CA VAL A 146 -8.57 -26.65 -7.81
C VAL A 146 -8.48 -25.17 -8.15
N ILE A 147 -8.57 -24.79 -9.44
CA ILE A 147 -8.66 -23.37 -9.84
C ILE A 147 -9.90 -22.70 -9.25
N TRP A 148 -11.06 -23.36 -9.33
CA TRP A 148 -12.28 -22.84 -8.74
C TRP A 148 -12.19 -22.70 -7.22
N LEU A 149 -11.59 -23.68 -6.54
CA LEU A 149 -11.29 -23.55 -5.10
C LEU A 149 -10.34 -22.38 -4.82
N GLY A 150 -9.32 -22.18 -5.65
CA GLY A 150 -8.40 -21.04 -5.54
C GLY A 150 -9.13 -19.69 -5.67
N LEU A 151 -10.01 -19.56 -6.65
CA LEU A 151 -10.87 -18.38 -6.82
C LEU A 151 -11.78 -18.16 -5.61
N ALA A 152 -12.45 -19.22 -5.13
CA ALA A 152 -13.35 -19.15 -3.98
C ALA A 152 -12.60 -18.70 -2.72
N CYS A 153 -11.50 -19.37 -2.38
CA CYS A 153 -10.72 -19.03 -1.19
C CYS A 153 -10.09 -17.64 -1.29
N GLY A 154 -9.53 -17.27 -2.45
CA GLY A 154 -8.95 -15.95 -2.67
C GLY A 154 -9.98 -14.82 -2.51
N ALA A 155 -11.22 -15.01 -2.99
CA ALA A 155 -12.29 -14.03 -2.85
C ALA A 155 -12.78 -13.83 -1.40
N LEU A 156 -12.63 -14.85 -0.54
CA LEU A 156 -13.01 -14.79 0.87
C LEU A 156 -11.98 -14.08 1.75
N VAL A 157 -10.69 -14.19 1.42
CA VAL A 157 -9.59 -13.60 2.23
C VAL A 157 -9.78 -12.11 2.50
N PRO A 158 -10.06 -11.25 1.52
CA PRO A 158 -10.08 -9.80 1.73
C PRO A 158 -11.44 -9.27 2.21
N TYR A 159 -12.29 -10.11 2.83
CA TYR A 159 -13.63 -9.70 3.25
C TYR A 159 -13.68 -8.46 4.15
N GLY A 160 -12.69 -8.29 5.03
CA GLY A 160 -12.58 -7.11 5.88
C GLY A 160 -12.45 -5.80 5.07
N TYR A 161 -11.79 -5.84 3.91
CA TYR A 161 -11.54 -4.65 3.10
C TYR A 161 -12.81 -4.14 2.40
N TYR A 162 -13.76 -5.02 2.05
CA TYR A 162 -15.06 -4.59 1.51
C TYR A 162 -15.93 -3.84 2.53
N LEU A 163 -15.62 -3.96 3.82
CA LEU A 163 -16.33 -3.29 4.90
C LEU A 163 -15.69 -1.95 5.29
N SER A 164 -14.39 -1.79 5.04
CA SER A 164 -13.63 -0.62 5.49
C SER A 164 -13.17 0.32 4.37
N GLY A 165 -12.85 -0.20 3.19
CA GLY A 165 -12.25 0.57 2.09
C GLY A 165 -13.26 1.13 1.09
N ALA A 166 -12.80 2.02 0.23
CA ALA A 166 -13.59 2.64 -0.83
C ALA A 166 -12.87 2.54 -2.17
N LEU A 167 -13.66 2.42 -3.24
CA LEU A 167 -13.09 2.42 -4.60
C LEU A 167 -12.49 3.78 -4.90
N GLY A 168 -11.25 3.76 -5.40
CA GLY A 168 -10.55 4.94 -5.88
C GLY A 168 -11.02 5.41 -7.26
N THR A 169 -10.14 6.11 -7.95
CA THR A 169 -10.36 6.53 -9.33
C THR A 169 -10.30 5.34 -10.32
N PRO A 170 -10.81 5.49 -11.56
CA PRO A 170 -10.62 4.48 -12.60
C PRO A 170 -9.15 4.16 -12.88
N ALA A 171 -8.27 5.18 -12.86
CA ALA A 171 -6.83 4.99 -13.05
C ALA A 171 -6.20 4.18 -11.91
N GLU A 172 -6.50 4.52 -10.65
CA GLU A 172 -6.06 3.75 -9.48
C GLU A 172 -6.56 2.31 -9.54
N SER A 173 -7.81 2.11 -9.97
CA SER A 173 -8.39 0.77 -10.11
C SER A 173 -7.66 -0.08 -11.17
N ALA A 174 -7.27 0.53 -12.28
CA ALA A 174 -6.48 -0.13 -13.31
C ALA A 174 -5.07 -0.46 -12.82
N LEU A 175 -4.45 0.43 -12.05
CA LEU A 175 -3.15 0.20 -11.43
C LEU A 175 -3.22 -0.93 -10.39
N ALA A 176 -4.24 -0.94 -9.53
CA ALA A 176 -4.47 -1.98 -8.53
C ALA A 176 -4.63 -3.37 -9.17
N LEU A 177 -5.30 -3.47 -10.33
CA LEU A 177 -5.38 -4.72 -11.09
C LEU A 177 -4.01 -5.20 -11.57
N LEU A 178 -3.19 -4.28 -12.08
CA LEU A 178 -1.84 -4.59 -12.54
C LEU A 178 -0.93 -4.99 -11.37
N ASP A 179 -1.11 -4.37 -10.20
CA ASP A 179 -0.39 -4.67 -8.96
C ASP A 179 -0.74 -6.02 -8.38
N ALA A 180 -2.04 -6.32 -8.28
CA ALA A 180 -2.51 -7.61 -7.84
C ALA A 180 -1.99 -8.72 -8.76
N LEU A 181 -1.98 -8.49 -10.09
CA LEU A 181 -1.44 -9.42 -11.07
C LEU A 181 0.07 -9.62 -10.89
N SER A 182 0.82 -8.52 -10.74
CA SER A 182 2.25 -8.51 -10.50
C SER A 182 2.62 -9.32 -9.25
N LEU A 183 2.00 -9.02 -8.10
CA LEU A 183 2.24 -9.73 -6.84
C LEU A 183 1.84 -11.20 -6.91
N ALA A 184 0.69 -11.50 -7.52
CA ALA A 184 0.20 -12.87 -7.62
C ALA A 184 1.10 -13.72 -8.53
N LEU A 185 1.58 -13.17 -9.65
CA LEU A 185 2.53 -13.85 -10.53
C LEU A 185 3.86 -14.10 -9.80
N ALA A 186 4.48 -13.06 -9.25
CA ALA A 186 5.76 -13.20 -8.55
C ALA A 186 5.66 -14.15 -7.35
N GLY A 187 4.61 -14.01 -6.53
CA GLY A 187 4.34 -14.89 -5.39
C GLY A 187 4.12 -16.35 -5.82
N SER A 188 3.28 -16.59 -6.84
CA SER A 188 3.02 -17.94 -7.37
C SER A 188 4.27 -18.61 -7.93
N ILE A 189 5.17 -17.84 -8.56
CA ILE A 189 6.45 -18.36 -9.02
C ILE A 189 7.29 -18.76 -7.81
N LEU A 190 7.57 -17.83 -6.89
CA LEU A 190 8.46 -18.04 -5.75
C LEU A 190 8.06 -19.22 -4.86
N LEU A 191 6.77 -19.39 -4.56
CA LEU A 191 6.31 -20.51 -3.72
C LEU A 191 6.37 -21.88 -4.40
N CYS A 192 6.39 -21.92 -5.74
CA CYS A 192 6.50 -23.17 -6.49
C CYS A 192 7.96 -23.62 -6.70
N LEU A 193 8.92 -22.70 -6.67
CA LEU A 193 10.34 -22.99 -6.90
C LEU A 193 10.99 -23.98 -5.90
N PRO A 194 10.61 -24.04 -4.61
CA PRO A 194 11.09 -25.07 -3.68
C PRO A 194 10.92 -26.50 -4.20
N PHE A 195 9.90 -26.74 -5.04
CA PHE A 195 9.58 -28.07 -5.58
C PHE A 195 10.14 -28.31 -6.98
N TYR A 196 10.91 -27.37 -7.54
CA TYR A 196 11.43 -27.49 -8.91
C TYR A 196 12.27 -28.76 -9.11
N TYR A 197 13.17 -29.06 -8.16
CA TYR A 197 14.09 -30.20 -8.20
C TYR A 197 13.53 -31.49 -7.57
N ARG A 198 12.54 -31.39 -6.68
CA ARG A 198 11.91 -32.55 -6.01
C ARG A 198 10.39 -32.38 -5.90
N ARG A 199 9.69 -32.78 -6.95
CA ARG A 199 8.24 -32.56 -7.12
C ARG A 199 7.41 -33.56 -6.34
N GLU A 200 7.95 -34.77 -6.18
CA GLU A 200 7.36 -35.91 -5.49
C GLU A 200 7.03 -35.57 -4.03
N TYR A 201 7.75 -34.61 -3.45
CA TYR A 201 7.52 -34.12 -2.08
C TYR A 201 6.11 -33.59 -1.86
N LEU A 202 5.46 -33.02 -2.90
CA LEU A 202 4.07 -32.55 -2.85
C LEU A 202 3.07 -33.67 -2.54
N VAL A 203 3.38 -34.90 -2.94
CA VAL A 203 2.53 -36.08 -2.76
C VAL A 203 3.01 -36.93 -1.59
N GLU A 204 4.33 -37.05 -1.38
CA GLU A 204 4.93 -37.81 -0.28
C GLU A 204 4.65 -37.20 1.09
N GLN A 205 4.66 -35.87 1.19
CA GLN A 205 4.59 -35.13 2.45
C GLN A 205 3.70 -33.87 2.30
N PRO A 206 2.41 -34.01 1.94
CA PRO A 206 1.57 -32.89 1.51
C PRO A 206 1.47 -31.78 2.57
N GLY A 207 1.30 -32.12 3.85
CA GLY A 207 1.26 -31.12 4.93
C GLY A 207 2.56 -30.33 5.08
N ARG A 208 3.72 -31.01 4.97
CA ARG A 208 5.03 -30.34 5.05
C ARG A 208 5.33 -29.53 3.79
N ALA A 209 4.87 -29.99 2.63
CA ALA A 209 5.00 -29.26 1.38
C ALA A 209 4.17 -27.98 1.40
N ALA A 210 2.91 -28.05 1.84
CA ALA A 210 2.07 -26.87 2.03
C ALA A 210 2.68 -25.87 3.02
N LEU A 211 3.21 -26.36 4.14
CA LEU A 211 3.91 -25.52 5.12
C LEU A 211 5.18 -24.89 4.54
N LEU A 212 6.00 -25.65 3.81
CA LEU A 212 7.20 -25.13 3.15
C LEU A 212 6.86 -24.05 2.12
N ALA A 213 5.84 -24.27 1.29
CA ALA A 213 5.34 -23.25 0.36
C ALA A 213 4.90 -21.98 1.11
N GLY A 214 4.18 -22.15 2.21
CA GLY A 214 3.71 -21.05 3.04
C GLY A 214 4.83 -20.24 3.69
N ILE A 215 5.79 -20.91 4.35
CA ILE A 215 6.96 -20.24 4.94
C ILE A 215 7.80 -19.58 3.85
N THR A 216 7.89 -20.17 2.66
CA THR A 216 8.58 -19.56 1.51
C THR A 216 7.93 -18.25 1.11
N LEU A 217 6.61 -18.22 0.89
CA LEU A 217 5.91 -16.98 0.53
C LEU A 217 5.99 -15.95 1.67
N PHE A 218 5.82 -16.37 2.92
CA PHE A 218 5.97 -15.51 4.10
C PHE A 218 7.35 -14.83 4.14
N ALA A 219 8.41 -15.58 3.85
CA ALA A 219 9.77 -15.06 3.83
C ALA A 219 10.01 -14.03 2.72
N PHE A 220 9.37 -14.18 1.56
CA PHE A 220 9.49 -13.24 0.45
C PHE A 220 8.44 -12.12 0.47
N ALA A 221 7.40 -12.21 1.30
CA ALA A 221 6.33 -11.22 1.31
C ALA A 221 6.83 -9.78 1.54
N PRO A 222 7.75 -9.49 2.48
CA PRO A 222 8.26 -8.14 2.63
C PRO A 222 8.92 -7.60 1.36
N VAL A 223 9.81 -8.37 0.71
CA VAL A 223 10.52 -7.89 -0.50
C VAL A 223 9.58 -7.71 -1.69
N LEU A 224 8.56 -8.56 -1.84
CA LEU A 224 7.53 -8.43 -2.89
C LEU A 224 6.76 -7.11 -2.78
N ILE A 225 6.53 -6.66 -1.55
CA ILE A 225 5.90 -5.39 -1.23
C ILE A 225 6.87 -4.22 -1.40
N THR A 226 8.13 -4.38 -0.97
CA THR A 226 9.14 -3.31 -1.01
C THR A 226 9.40 -2.79 -2.42
N PHE A 227 9.65 -3.66 -3.40
CA PHE A 227 9.97 -3.18 -4.75
C PHE A 227 8.76 -2.55 -5.48
N ARG A 228 7.56 -2.66 -4.90
CA ARG A 228 6.38 -1.93 -5.36
C ARG A 228 6.31 -0.51 -4.81
N GLY A 229 7.12 -0.18 -3.81
CA GLY A 229 7.06 1.14 -3.17
C GLY A 229 5.89 1.31 -2.23
N PHE A 230 5.27 0.22 -1.79
CA PHE A 230 4.27 0.30 -0.73
C PHE A 230 4.97 0.67 0.58
N TRP A 231 4.68 1.87 1.08
CA TRP A 231 5.25 2.42 2.31
C TRP A 231 4.55 1.83 3.55
N ILE A 232 3.74 2.62 4.26
CA ILE A 232 2.98 2.19 5.45
C ILE A 232 2.00 1.06 5.11
N GLN A 233 1.32 1.14 3.95
CA GLN A 233 0.47 0.06 3.48
C GLN A 233 1.22 -1.26 3.33
N GLY A 234 2.49 -1.20 2.95
CA GLY A 234 3.32 -2.38 2.81
C GLY A 234 3.50 -3.14 4.12
N ARG A 235 3.56 -2.43 5.26
CA ARG A 235 3.62 -3.05 6.59
C ARG A 235 2.37 -3.84 6.92
N ASN A 236 1.20 -3.38 6.48
CA ASN A 236 -0.08 -4.05 6.71
C ASN A 236 -0.32 -5.20 5.72
N LEU A 237 0.08 -5.03 4.45
CA LEU A 237 -0.14 -6.01 3.40
C LEU A 237 0.88 -7.17 3.42
N ALA A 238 2.13 -6.95 3.82
CA ALA A 238 3.14 -8.02 3.86
C ALA A 238 2.74 -9.21 4.74
N PRO A 239 2.21 -9.01 5.98
CA PRO A 239 1.68 -10.11 6.78
C PRO A 239 0.50 -10.84 6.14
N VAL A 240 -0.41 -10.12 5.46
CA VAL A 240 -1.56 -10.71 4.76
C VAL A 240 -1.09 -11.59 3.59
N LEU A 241 -0.18 -11.09 2.76
CA LEU A 241 0.44 -11.86 1.68
C LEU A 241 1.18 -13.10 2.22
N GLY A 242 1.89 -12.94 3.33
CA GLY A 242 2.57 -14.05 4.02
C GLY A 242 1.59 -15.12 4.51
N ALA A 243 0.46 -14.73 5.12
CA ALA A 243 -0.58 -15.65 5.59
C ALA A 243 -1.25 -16.41 4.43
N CYS A 244 -1.41 -15.76 3.27
CA CYS A 244 -1.89 -16.42 2.05
C CYS A 244 -0.96 -17.55 1.59
N GLY A 245 0.28 -17.61 2.07
CA GLY A 245 1.22 -18.68 1.79
C GLY A 245 0.72 -20.06 2.23
N LEU A 246 0.17 -20.20 3.44
CA LEU A 246 -0.35 -21.50 3.88
C LEU A 246 -1.57 -21.91 3.06
N LEU A 247 -2.48 -20.97 2.81
CA LEU A 247 -3.67 -21.20 1.99
C LEU A 247 -3.30 -21.72 0.60
N THR A 248 -2.39 -21.02 -0.08
CA THR A 248 -1.96 -21.36 -1.44
C THR A 248 -1.08 -22.61 -1.48
N GLY A 249 -0.23 -22.82 -0.48
CA GLY A 249 0.50 -24.08 -0.29
C GLY A 249 -0.44 -25.28 -0.12
N SER A 250 -1.58 -25.07 0.54
CA SER A 250 -2.61 -26.10 0.70
C SER A 250 -3.29 -26.43 -0.63
N LEU A 251 -3.60 -25.43 -1.45
CA LEU A 251 -4.12 -25.62 -2.82
C LEU A 251 -3.11 -26.39 -3.70
N LEU A 252 -1.81 -26.14 -3.54
CA LEU A 252 -0.75 -26.77 -4.32
C LEU A 252 -0.74 -28.30 -4.18
N VAL A 253 -1.18 -28.81 -3.02
CA VAL A 253 -1.20 -30.26 -2.69
C VAL A 253 -2.57 -30.92 -2.92
N LEU A 254 -3.55 -30.20 -3.47
CA LEU A 254 -4.89 -30.71 -3.85
C LEU A 254 -4.94 -31.34 -5.25
N ASP A 255 -3.81 -31.83 -5.76
CA ASP A 255 -3.78 -32.71 -6.93
C ASP A 255 -2.96 -33.97 -6.58
N PRO A 256 -3.42 -35.17 -6.95
CA PRO A 256 -2.67 -36.40 -6.68
C PRO A 256 -1.40 -36.52 -7.53
N SER A 257 -1.25 -35.72 -8.59
CA SER A 257 -0.06 -35.64 -9.41
C SER A 257 1.00 -34.74 -8.76
N PRO A 258 2.30 -35.09 -8.79
CA PRO A 258 3.37 -34.21 -8.32
C PRO A 258 3.61 -33.01 -9.25
N GLN A 259 2.80 -32.81 -10.29
CA GLN A 259 3.03 -31.83 -11.33
C GLN A 259 2.50 -30.44 -10.94
N VAL A 260 3.40 -29.53 -10.57
CA VAL A 260 3.08 -28.11 -10.25
C VAL A 260 2.24 -27.41 -11.34
N ARG A 261 2.49 -27.67 -12.63
CA ARG A 261 1.70 -27.14 -13.76
C ARG A 261 0.18 -27.37 -13.64
N ARG A 262 -0.23 -28.37 -12.85
CA ARG A 262 -1.64 -28.69 -12.63
C ARG A 262 -2.32 -27.77 -11.63
N THR A 263 -1.59 -27.21 -10.67
CA THR A 263 -2.16 -26.49 -9.52
C THR A 263 -1.70 -25.04 -9.39
N TRP A 264 -0.59 -24.63 -10.00
CA TRP A 264 -0.08 -23.25 -9.83
C TRP A 264 -1.06 -22.15 -10.29
N VAL A 265 -1.93 -22.42 -11.29
CA VAL A 265 -2.96 -21.46 -11.71
C VAL A 265 -3.99 -21.22 -10.61
N ALA A 266 -4.30 -22.23 -9.79
CA ALA A 266 -5.15 -22.06 -8.62
C ALA A 266 -4.49 -21.17 -7.56
N VAL A 267 -3.17 -21.31 -7.42
CA VAL A 267 -2.39 -20.45 -6.53
C VAL A 267 -2.38 -19.01 -7.04
N LEU A 268 -2.10 -18.80 -8.33
CA LEU A 268 -2.14 -17.49 -8.97
C LEU A 268 -3.49 -16.80 -8.77
N THR A 269 -4.59 -17.50 -9.10
CA THR A 269 -5.94 -16.95 -8.96
C THR A 269 -6.31 -16.66 -7.51
N CYS A 270 -5.90 -17.51 -6.56
CA CYS A 270 -6.08 -17.26 -5.13
C CYS A 270 -5.33 -16.02 -4.66
N LEU A 271 -4.04 -15.88 -5.01
CA LEU A 271 -3.24 -14.70 -4.63
C LEU A 271 -3.78 -13.43 -5.27
N PHE A 272 -4.16 -13.50 -6.55
CA PHE A 272 -4.72 -12.35 -7.26
C PHE A 272 -6.00 -11.87 -6.59
N MET A 273 -6.94 -12.76 -6.29
CA MET A 273 -8.19 -12.39 -5.63
C MET A 273 -7.98 -11.97 -4.17
N ALA A 274 -6.98 -12.51 -3.48
CA ALA A 274 -6.67 -12.11 -2.11
C ALA A 274 -6.04 -10.72 -2.03
N MET A 275 -5.22 -10.33 -3.02
CA MET A 275 -4.51 -9.05 -3.05
C MET A 275 -5.25 -7.94 -3.80
N LEU A 276 -6.17 -8.27 -4.70
CA LEU A 276 -6.87 -7.28 -5.50
C LEU A 276 -7.72 -6.33 -4.63
N PRO A 277 -8.64 -6.77 -3.76
CA PRO A 277 -9.48 -5.83 -3.02
C PRO A 277 -8.72 -4.94 -2.02
N PRO A 278 -7.69 -5.42 -1.29
CA PRO A 278 -6.84 -4.52 -0.52
C PRO A 278 -6.28 -3.40 -1.40
N LEU A 279 -5.64 -3.71 -2.53
CA LEU A 279 -5.08 -2.71 -3.43
C LEU A 279 -6.13 -1.84 -4.14
N LEU A 280 -7.32 -2.38 -4.39
CA LEU A 280 -8.39 -1.68 -5.08
C LEU A 280 -9.14 -0.71 -4.15
N LEU A 281 -9.22 -1.05 -2.85
CA LEU A 281 -10.02 -0.34 -1.86
C LEU A 281 -9.19 0.52 -0.90
N THR A 282 -7.86 0.46 -1.00
CA THR A 282 -6.90 1.33 -0.30
C THR A 282 -5.93 1.97 -1.29
N ASP A 283 -5.46 3.20 -1.09
CA ASP A 283 -4.46 3.84 -1.98
C ASP A 283 -3.07 3.93 -1.32
N GLY A 284 -2.03 3.51 -2.05
CA GLY A 284 -0.64 3.49 -1.60
C GLY A 284 -0.06 4.87 -1.24
N LEU A 285 -0.64 5.95 -1.78
CA LEU A 285 -0.18 7.34 -1.58
C LEU A 285 -0.92 8.09 -0.45
N GLU A 286 -2.09 7.62 -0.03
CA GLU A 286 -2.86 8.18 1.12
C GLU A 286 -2.19 7.95 2.49
N GLY A 287 -1.07 7.22 2.51
CA GLY A 287 -0.39 6.81 3.74
C GLY A 287 0.32 7.91 4.50
N ASP A 288 0.65 9.05 3.88
CA ASP A 288 1.50 10.07 4.49
C ASP A 288 0.74 11.10 5.36
N TRP A 289 -0.60 11.16 5.28
CA TRP A 289 -1.37 12.25 5.93
C TRP A 289 -2.72 11.85 6.55
N MET A 290 -3.14 10.57 6.47
CA MET A 290 -4.38 10.05 7.12
C MET A 290 -4.06 9.00 8.21
N VAL A 291 -3.45 9.47 9.30
CA VAL A 291 -2.47 8.72 10.12
C VAL A 291 -3.05 7.63 11.04
N ALA A 292 -4.14 7.83 11.77
CA ALA A 292 -4.55 6.83 12.78
C ALA A 292 -5.75 5.96 12.35
N GLU A 293 -6.81 6.57 11.84
CA GLU A 293 -8.08 5.90 11.62
C GLU A 293 -8.00 4.89 10.48
N MET A 294 -7.45 5.32 9.35
CA MET A 294 -7.33 4.53 8.14
C MET A 294 -6.37 3.36 8.36
N SER A 295 -5.24 3.62 9.01
CA SER A 295 -4.29 2.60 9.46
C SER A 295 -4.95 1.56 10.38
N THR A 296 -5.80 1.99 11.32
CA THR A 296 -6.52 1.10 12.24
C THR A 296 -7.56 0.23 11.52
N ALA A 297 -8.36 0.83 10.64
CA ALA A 297 -9.37 0.13 9.85
C ALA A 297 -8.74 -0.90 8.90
N TRP A 298 -7.65 -0.53 8.22
CA TRP A 298 -6.88 -1.43 7.36
C TRP A 298 -6.18 -2.53 8.14
N SER A 299 -5.60 -2.22 9.31
CA SER A 299 -5.00 -3.22 10.19
C SER A 299 -6.03 -4.25 10.62
N THR A 300 -7.22 -3.82 11.02
CA THR A 300 -8.33 -4.72 11.40
C THR A 300 -8.74 -5.63 10.24
N ALA A 301 -8.92 -5.05 9.04
CA ALA A 301 -9.20 -5.83 7.83
C ALA A 301 -8.07 -6.82 7.51
N GLY A 302 -6.81 -6.40 7.67
CA GLY A 302 -5.62 -7.24 7.51
C GLY A 302 -5.58 -8.41 8.50
N TYR A 303 -5.84 -8.18 9.79
CA TYR A 303 -5.91 -9.25 10.78
C TYR A 303 -7.01 -10.26 10.46
N LEU A 304 -8.19 -9.79 10.04
CA LEU A 304 -9.26 -10.67 9.61
C LEU A 304 -8.84 -11.50 8.39
N ALA A 305 -8.20 -10.88 7.40
CA ALA A 305 -7.69 -11.58 6.22
C ALA A 305 -6.65 -12.66 6.58
N ILE A 306 -5.76 -12.37 7.53
CA ILE A 306 -4.77 -13.32 8.05
C ILE A 306 -5.48 -14.52 8.70
N LEU A 307 -6.48 -14.28 9.56
CA LEU A 307 -7.24 -15.33 10.23
C LEU A 307 -8.00 -16.21 9.22
N ILE A 308 -8.64 -15.59 8.23
CA ILE A 308 -9.34 -16.31 7.16
C ILE A 308 -8.36 -17.16 6.34
N ALA A 309 -7.20 -16.60 5.96
CA ALA A 309 -6.20 -17.32 5.17
C ALA A 309 -5.65 -18.54 5.92
N PHE A 310 -5.29 -18.40 7.20
CA PHE A 310 -4.85 -19.53 8.03
C PHE A 310 -5.96 -20.55 8.25
N GLY A 311 -7.18 -20.10 8.54
CA GLY A 311 -8.34 -20.97 8.76
C GLY A 311 -8.69 -21.80 7.52
N LEU A 312 -8.78 -21.17 6.35
CA LEU A 312 -9.03 -21.86 5.08
C LEU A 312 -7.87 -22.79 4.70
N GLY A 313 -6.62 -22.36 4.86
CA GLY A 313 -5.46 -23.21 4.60
C GLY A 313 -5.46 -24.47 5.48
N GLY A 314 -5.65 -24.30 6.79
CA GLY A 314 -5.77 -25.41 7.73
C GLY A 314 -6.94 -26.36 7.39
N LEU A 315 -8.10 -25.79 7.05
CA LEU A 315 -9.28 -26.57 6.65
C LEU A 315 -9.03 -27.39 5.38
N LEU A 316 -8.42 -26.79 4.35
CA LEU A 316 -8.08 -27.50 3.11
C LEU A 316 -7.11 -28.66 3.36
N LEU A 317 -6.15 -28.50 4.28
CA LEU A 317 -5.24 -29.58 4.66
C LEU A 317 -5.94 -30.69 5.42
N ILE A 318 -6.80 -30.35 6.38
CA ILE A 318 -7.57 -31.33 7.16
C ILE A 318 -8.51 -32.12 6.24
N LEU A 319 -9.18 -31.44 5.31
CA LEU A 319 -10.15 -32.04 4.40
C LEU A 319 -9.53 -32.62 3.12
N ARG A 320 -8.22 -32.51 2.93
CA ARG A 320 -7.53 -32.87 1.68
C ARG A 320 -7.94 -34.22 1.12
N ASP A 321 -7.86 -35.27 1.94
CA ASP A 321 -8.10 -36.64 1.47
C ASP A 321 -9.59 -36.89 1.15
N ALA A 322 -10.49 -36.20 1.86
CA ALA A 322 -11.91 -36.22 1.55
C ALA A 322 -12.20 -35.49 0.23
N LEU A 323 -11.61 -34.30 0.02
CA LEU A 323 -11.76 -33.51 -1.20
C LEU A 323 -11.25 -34.25 -2.43
N LEU A 324 -10.10 -34.93 -2.34
CA LEU A 324 -9.53 -35.71 -3.46
C LEU A 324 -10.41 -36.91 -3.87
N ARG A 325 -11.21 -37.46 -2.94
CA ARG A 325 -12.13 -38.58 -3.21
C ARG A 325 -13.53 -38.11 -3.61
N TRP A 326 -13.83 -36.82 -3.45
CA TRP A 326 -15.17 -36.31 -3.62
C TRP A 326 -15.49 -36.03 -5.09
N SER A 327 -16.28 -36.91 -5.70
CA SER A 327 -16.71 -36.79 -7.10
C SER A 327 -17.68 -35.63 -7.39
N GLY A 328 -18.26 -35.03 -6.35
CA GLY A 328 -19.12 -33.84 -6.43
C GLY A 328 -18.35 -32.52 -6.56
N LEU A 329 -17.04 -32.52 -6.31
CA LEU A 329 -16.21 -31.31 -6.28
C LEU A 329 -16.25 -30.53 -7.60
N ARG A 330 -16.35 -31.24 -8.74
CA ARG A 330 -16.49 -30.67 -10.09
C ARG A 330 -17.64 -29.67 -10.28
N TRP A 331 -18.69 -29.80 -9.48
CA TRP A 331 -19.85 -28.88 -9.51
C TRP A 331 -19.86 -27.96 -8.30
N ALA A 332 -19.46 -28.46 -7.13
CA ALA A 332 -19.42 -27.66 -5.91
C ALA A 332 -18.37 -26.54 -5.96
N ALA A 333 -17.17 -26.78 -6.49
CA ALA A 333 -16.11 -25.78 -6.52
C ALA A 333 -16.47 -24.54 -7.38
N PRO A 334 -17.00 -24.67 -8.61
CA PRO A 334 -17.52 -23.52 -9.36
C PRO A 334 -18.63 -22.77 -8.62
N VAL A 335 -19.57 -23.48 -7.99
CA VAL A 335 -20.67 -22.86 -7.23
C VAL A 335 -20.13 -22.06 -6.05
N LEU A 336 -19.21 -22.62 -5.28
CA LEU A 336 -18.56 -21.91 -4.17
C LEU A 336 -17.80 -20.67 -4.64
N ALA A 337 -17.10 -20.76 -5.78
CA ALA A 337 -16.40 -19.63 -6.37
C ALA A 337 -17.37 -18.51 -6.79
N VAL A 338 -18.48 -18.85 -7.46
CA VAL A 338 -19.50 -17.88 -7.84
C VAL A 338 -20.13 -17.25 -6.60
N LEU A 339 -20.49 -18.05 -5.59
CA LEU A 339 -21.05 -17.52 -4.34
C LEU A 339 -20.08 -16.55 -3.65
N ALA A 340 -18.80 -16.89 -3.55
CA ALA A 340 -17.77 -16.04 -2.95
C ALA A 340 -17.49 -14.76 -3.76
N LEU A 341 -17.55 -14.84 -5.11
CA LEU A 341 -17.37 -13.68 -5.99
C LEU A 341 -18.58 -12.75 -6.01
N VAL A 342 -19.79 -13.29 -5.80
CA VAL A 342 -21.04 -12.50 -5.78
C VAL A 342 -21.29 -11.90 -4.40
N SER A 343 -20.91 -12.59 -3.32
CA SER A 343 -21.00 -12.04 -1.97
C SER A 343 -20.12 -10.81 -1.79
N ALA A 344 -18.95 -10.73 -2.42
CA ALA A 344 -18.06 -9.57 -2.36
C ALA A 344 -18.73 -8.23 -2.77
N PRO A 345 -19.30 -8.08 -4.00
CA PRO A 345 -20.03 -6.88 -4.38
C PRO A 345 -21.32 -6.70 -3.59
N ILE A 346 -22.01 -7.77 -3.18
CA ILE A 346 -23.19 -7.65 -2.30
C ILE A 346 -22.80 -7.03 -0.95
N ILE A 347 -21.72 -7.51 -0.32
CA ILE A 347 -21.22 -6.99 0.95
C ILE A 347 -20.80 -5.53 0.77
N TYR A 348 -20.05 -5.23 -0.30
CA TYR A 348 -19.60 -3.88 -0.60
C TYR A 348 -20.76 -2.89 -0.81
N LEU A 349 -21.82 -3.31 -1.52
CA LEU A 349 -23.00 -2.47 -1.75
C LEU A 349 -23.90 -2.39 -0.51
N ALA A 350 -24.09 -3.50 0.21
CA ALA A 350 -24.87 -3.54 1.44
C ALA A 350 -24.22 -2.74 2.58
N SER A 351 -22.90 -2.59 2.56
CA SER A 351 -22.15 -1.70 3.46
C SER A 351 -22.10 -0.25 2.98
N GLY A 352 -22.96 0.15 2.03
CA GLY A 352 -23.08 1.53 1.56
C GLY A 352 -22.03 1.95 0.52
N GLY A 353 -21.48 1.01 -0.24
CA GLY A 353 -20.39 1.31 -1.16
C GLY A 353 -20.76 2.24 -2.30
N SER A 354 -19.92 3.25 -2.50
CA SER A 354 -20.06 4.26 -3.55
C SER A 354 -19.46 3.79 -4.88
N SER A 355 -19.76 4.56 -5.93
CA SER A 355 -19.09 4.52 -7.22
C SER A 355 -17.63 4.95 -7.13
N LEU A 356 -16.87 4.69 -8.21
CA LEU A 356 -15.51 5.20 -8.40
C LEU A 356 -15.44 6.70 -8.10
N GLN A 357 -14.35 7.12 -7.45
CA GLN A 357 -14.07 8.53 -7.22
C GLN A 357 -13.74 9.21 -8.56
N PRO A 358 -14.12 10.49 -8.73
CA PRO A 358 -13.71 11.26 -9.88
C PRO A 358 -12.21 11.54 -9.83
N GLU A 359 -11.54 11.51 -10.99
CA GLU A 359 -10.15 11.95 -11.09
C GLU A 359 -10.08 13.48 -10.96
N THR A 360 -9.22 13.97 -10.08
CA THR A 360 -9.01 15.40 -9.85
C THR A 360 -7.53 15.72 -10.05
N TYR A 361 -7.24 16.86 -10.68
CA TYR A 361 -5.87 17.29 -10.95
C TYR A 361 -5.73 18.81 -10.88
N LEU A 362 -4.59 19.26 -10.37
CA LEU A 362 -4.22 20.66 -10.31
C LEU A 362 -3.45 21.05 -11.56
N VAL A 363 -4.07 21.88 -12.39
CA VAL A 363 -3.51 22.44 -13.62
C VAL A 363 -2.81 23.75 -13.27
N VAL A 364 -1.49 23.76 -13.28
CA VAL A 364 -0.70 24.96 -12.97
C VAL A 364 -0.37 25.69 -14.27
N LEU A 365 -0.70 26.98 -14.32
CA LEU A 365 -0.45 27.81 -15.50
C LEU A 365 1.01 28.31 -15.53
N GLN A 366 1.53 28.56 -16.72
CA GLN A 366 2.89 29.06 -16.91
C GLN A 366 3.06 30.51 -16.44
N ASP A 367 2.03 31.34 -16.64
CA ASP A 367 2.06 32.75 -16.30
C ASP A 367 1.66 32.98 -14.83
N GLN A 368 2.64 33.16 -13.94
CA GLN A 368 2.42 33.46 -12.52
C GLN A 368 2.57 34.96 -12.26
N ALA A 369 1.74 35.51 -11.36
CA ALA A 369 1.80 36.94 -11.05
C ALA A 369 3.07 37.30 -10.26
N ASP A 370 3.71 38.42 -10.61
CA ASP A 370 4.83 38.96 -9.85
C ASP A 370 4.32 39.78 -8.65
N THR A 371 4.74 39.40 -7.45
CA THR A 371 4.41 40.08 -6.19
C THR A 371 5.60 40.77 -5.54
N GLY A 372 6.74 40.89 -6.25
CA GLY A 372 7.96 41.51 -5.73
C GLY A 372 7.78 42.96 -5.25
N PHE A 373 6.83 43.70 -5.83
CA PHE A 373 6.47 45.06 -5.39
C PHE A 373 6.02 45.15 -3.92
N ALA A 374 5.58 44.03 -3.33
CA ALA A 374 5.05 43.99 -1.97
C ALA A 374 6.12 44.29 -0.91
N GLU A 375 7.40 44.04 -1.20
CA GLU A 375 8.52 44.33 -0.30
C GLU A 375 8.64 45.83 0.02
N ASP A 376 8.30 46.68 -0.95
CA ASP A 376 8.38 48.15 -0.84
C ASP A 376 7.20 48.78 -0.09
N LEU A 377 6.18 48.00 0.29
CA LEU A 377 4.98 48.48 0.98
C LEU A 377 5.11 48.27 2.50
N PRO A 378 5.47 49.30 3.31
CA PRO A 378 5.70 49.11 4.75
C PRO A 378 4.41 48.84 5.54
N ASP A 379 3.28 49.37 5.07
CA ASP A 379 1.99 49.14 5.71
C ASP A 379 1.47 47.73 5.38
N TRP A 380 1.27 46.93 6.41
CA TRP A 380 0.86 45.52 6.32
C TRP A 380 -0.48 45.34 5.59
N LEU A 381 -1.47 46.18 5.91
CA LEU A 381 -2.81 46.04 5.34
C LEU A 381 -2.83 46.44 3.87
N ALA A 382 -2.17 47.55 3.52
CA ALA A 382 -1.98 47.98 2.14
C ALA A 382 -1.21 46.94 1.32
N ARG A 383 -0.14 46.37 1.88
CA ARG A 383 0.63 45.28 1.27
C ARG A 383 -0.25 44.09 0.92
N ARG A 384 -1.00 43.56 1.91
CA ARG A 384 -1.89 42.41 1.71
C ARG A 384 -2.97 42.68 0.68
N THR A 385 -3.59 43.86 0.75
CA THR A 385 -4.64 44.27 -0.18
C THR A 385 -4.11 44.35 -1.61
N ALA A 386 -2.93 44.92 -1.80
CA ALA A 386 -2.30 45.04 -3.11
C ALA A 386 -1.92 43.67 -3.68
N VAL A 387 -1.30 42.80 -2.87
CA VAL A 387 -0.97 41.41 -3.26
C VAL A 387 -2.22 40.62 -3.65
N TYR A 388 -3.27 40.66 -2.82
CA TYR A 388 -4.54 40.01 -3.11
C TYR A 388 -5.14 40.50 -4.43
N THR A 389 -5.16 41.81 -4.65
CA THR A 389 -5.71 42.42 -5.87
C THR A 389 -4.95 41.97 -7.12
N VAL A 390 -3.61 41.99 -7.07
CA VAL A 390 -2.78 41.56 -8.20
C VAL A 390 -2.97 40.09 -8.51
N LEU A 391 -2.92 39.22 -7.49
CA LEU A 391 -3.07 37.77 -7.67
C LEU A 391 -4.45 37.41 -8.23
N THR A 392 -5.52 37.98 -7.67
CA THR A 392 -6.89 37.67 -8.10
C THR A 392 -7.19 38.20 -9.49
N GLU A 393 -6.75 39.41 -9.83
CA GLU A 393 -6.96 39.96 -11.17
C GLU A 393 -6.13 39.22 -12.23
N HIS A 394 -4.87 38.89 -11.91
CA HIS A 394 -4.01 38.08 -12.79
C HIS A 394 -4.62 36.72 -13.08
N ALA A 395 -5.03 35.99 -12.05
CA ALA A 395 -5.71 34.71 -12.19
C ALA A 395 -7.01 34.83 -13.00
N ARG A 396 -7.84 35.84 -12.72
CA ARG A 396 -9.09 36.08 -13.46
C ARG A 396 -8.86 36.30 -14.95
N GLN A 397 -7.83 37.05 -15.32
CA GLN A 397 -7.50 37.34 -16.72
C GLN A 397 -6.90 36.13 -17.42
N THR A 398 -5.84 35.54 -16.86
CA THR A 398 -5.07 34.47 -17.49
C THR A 398 -5.81 33.14 -17.53
N GLN A 399 -6.70 32.86 -16.57
CA GLN A 399 -7.50 31.64 -16.57
C GLN A 399 -8.73 31.72 -17.48
N ALA A 400 -9.11 32.90 -17.99
CA ALA A 400 -10.40 33.12 -18.62
C ALA A 400 -10.67 32.19 -19.83
N GLU A 401 -9.67 32.00 -20.69
CA GLU A 401 -9.79 31.12 -21.85
C GLU A 401 -9.94 29.65 -21.43
N LEU A 402 -9.07 29.19 -20.54
CA LEU A 402 -9.08 27.81 -20.04
C LEU A 402 -10.39 27.47 -19.32
N ARG A 403 -10.92 28.42 -18.55
CA ARG A 403 -12.21 28.30 -17.86
C ARG A 403 -13.38 28.20 -18.84
N ARG A 404 -13.43 29.06 -19.87
CA ARG A 404 -14.43 28.96 -20.95
C ARG A 404 -14.35 27.59 -21.64
N ASP A 405 -13.14 27.13 -21.91
CA ASP A 405 -12.90 25.84 -22.53
C ASP A 405 -13.38 24.66 -21.65
N LEU A 406 -13.20 24.73 -20.33
CA LEU A 406 -13.70 23.76 -19.37
C LEU A 406 -15.24 23.80 -19.26
N ASP A 407 -15.82 25.00 -19.23
CA ASP A 407 -17.28 25.21 -19.21
C ASP A 407 -17.96 24.61 -20.45
N GLU A 408 -17.41 24.84 -21.65
CA GLU A 408 -17.88 24.25 -22.91
C GLU A 408 -17.84 22.72 -22.91
N ARG A 409 -16.87 22.14 -22.20
CA ARG A 409 -16.68 20.71 -22.07
C ARG A 409 -17.43 20.12 -20.87
N GLN A 410 -18.16 20.96 -20.11
CA GLN A 410 -18.87 20.59 -18.88
C GLN A 410 -17.94 19.92 -17.85
N ALA A 411 -16.68 20.34 -17.79
CA ALA A 411 -15.72 19.88 -16.80
C ALA A 411 -15.80 20.80 -15.57
N ALA A 412 -16.09 20.24 -14.39
CA ALA A 412 -16.09 21.01 -13.16
C ALA A 412 -14.66 21.43 -12.79
N TYR A 413 -14.50 22.65 -12.27
CA TYR A 413 -13.22 23.16 -11.84
C TYR A 413 -13.34 24.17 -10.69
N THR A 414 -12.27 24.28 -9.91
CA THR A 414 -12.08 25.26 -8.84
C THR A 414 -10.88 26.16 -9.18
N PRO A 415 -11.05 27.48 -9.34
CA PRO A 415 -9.95 28.38 -9.62
C PRO A 415 -9.19 28.80 -8.35
N PHE A 416 -7.86 28.87 -8.45
CA PHE A 416 -6.97 29.40 -7.41
C PHE A 416 -6.24 30.64 -7.89
N TYR A 417 -5.90 31.53 -6.97
CA TYR A 417 -5.20 32.78 -7.28
C TYR A 417 -3.85 32.94 -6.57
N LEU A 418 -3.64 32.30 -5.42
CA LEU A 418 -2.34 32.32 -4.72
C LEU A 418 -1.24 31.68 -5.58
N VAL A 419 -1.59 30.56 -6.21
CA VAL A 419 -0.87 29.99 -7.35
C VAL A 419 -1.85 30.07 -8.51
N ASN A 420 -1.40 30.56 -9.67
CA ASN A 420 -2.25 30.63 -10.84
C ASN A 420 -2.50 29.20 -11.36
N ALA A 421 -3.60 28.62 -10.91
CA ALA A 421 -3.94 27.21 -11.14
C ALA A 421 -5.45 26.98 -11.14
N LEU A 422 -5.86 25.90 -11.79
CA LEU A 422 -7.23 25.38 -11.75
C LEU A 422 -7.17 23.93 -11.24
N GLU A 423 -7.91 23.61 -10.18
CA GLU A 423 -8.22 22.20 -9.92
C GLU A 423 -9.37 21.80 -10.83
N VAL A 424 -9.18 20.73 -11.60
CA VAL A 424 -10.13 20.29 -12.61
C VAL A 424 -10.52 18.85 -12.34
N GLN A 425 -11.81 18.57 -12.49
CA GLN A 425 -12.39 17.24 -12.30
C GLN A 425 -12.63 16.55 -13.66
N GLY A 426 -12.17 15.31 -13.78
CA GLY A 426 -12.51 14.37 -14.85
C GLY A 426 -11.38 14.12 -15.85
N SER A 427 -11.09 12.84 -16.11
CA SER A 427 -9.95 12.39 -16.92
C SER A 427 -9.96 12.80 -18.40
N ARG A 428 -11.14 13.16 -18.93
CA ARG A 428 -11.36 13.37 -20.38
C ARG A 428 -10.63 14.60 -20.93
N VAL A 429 -10.41 15.61 -20.11
CA VAL A 429 -9.78 16.86 -20.55
C VAL A 429 -8.29 16.93 -20.19
N ARG A 430 -7.79 16.04 -19.33
CA ARG A 430 -6.38 16.01 -18.86
C ARG A 430 -5.36 16.02 -20.01
N ARG A 431 -5.53 15.15 -21.02
CA ARG A 431 -4.58 15.10 -22.16
C ARG A 431 -4.57 16.39 -22.97
N THR A 432 -5.74 17.00 -23.17
CA THR A 432 -5.88 18.25 -23.92
C THR A 432 -5.24 19.41 -23.15
N LEU A 433 -5.46 19.46 -21.83
CA LEU A 433 -4.85 20.46 -20.94
C LEU A 433 -3.33 20.29 -20.89
N ALA A 434 -2.83 19.06 -20.85
CA ALA A 434 -1.39 18.79 -20.84
C ALA A 434 -0.65 19.26 -22.10
N SER A 435 -1.36 19.44 -23.23
CA SER A 435 -0.78 20.00 -24.45
C SER A 435 -1.15 21.47 -24.68
N HIS A 436 -1.78 22.13 -23.71
CA HIS A 436 -2.18 23.53 -23.81
C HIS A 436 -0.97 24.44 -23.57
N PRO A 437 -0.75 25.49 -24.39
CA PRO A 437 0.44 26.35 -24.27
C PRO A 437 0.54 27.09 -22.93
N ASP A 438 -0.60 27.47 -22.34
CA ASP A 438 -0.61 28.21 -21.06
C ASP A 438 -0.44 27.30 -19.83
N VAL A 439 -0.43 25.98 -20.00
CA VAL A 439 -0.27 25.01 -18.90
C VAL A 439 1.21 24.67 -18.75
N ALA A 440 1.77 24.95 -17.57
CA ALA A 440 3.14 24.59 -17.26
C ALA A 440 3.26 23.09 -16.97
N TYR A 441 2.41 22.58 -16.08
CA TYR A 441 2.36 21.18 -15.69
C TYR A 441 1.02 20.86 -15.01
N ILE A 442 0.72 19.56 -14.91
CA ILE A 442 -0.47 19.05 -14.23
C ILE A 442 0.00 18.15 -13.09
N LEU A 443 -0.45 18.45 -11.88
CA LEU A 443 -0.26 17.60 -10.71
C LEU A 443 -1.54 16.79 -10.46
N ASP A 444 -1.42 15.56 -9.98
CA ASP A 444 -2.57 14.86 -9.44
C ASP A 444 -3.02 15.57 -8.15
N SER A 445 -4.33 15.73 -7.97
CA SER A 445 -4.93 16.25 -6.73
C SER A 445 -5.62 15.07 -6.04
N PRO A 446 -4.88 14.26 -5.25
CA PRO A 446 -5.43 13.07 -4.64
C PRO A 446 -6.51 13.47 -3.65
N GLN A 447 -7.60 12.70 -3.68
CA GLN A 447 -8.72 12.86 -2.75
C GLN A 447 -8.66 11.71 -1.76
N ALA A 448 -8.78 12.03 -0.47
CA ALA A 448 -8.92 11.01 0.56
C ALA A 448 -10.09 10.09 0.23
N ARG A 449 -9.84 8.78 0.19
CA ARG A 449 -10.91 7.78 0.19
C ARG A 449 -11.62 7.84 1.54
N PRO A 450 -12.94 8.12 1.55
CA PRO A 450 -13.68 8.23 2.80
C PRO A 450 -13.67 6.89 3.54
N LEU A 451 -13.38 6.93 4.84
CA LEU A 451 -13.63 5.80 5.72
C LEU A 451 -15.13 5.63 5.89
N ARG A 452 -15.62 4.40 5.69
CA ARG A 452 -17.06 4.12 5.78
C ARG A 452 -17.58 4.14 7.20
N ASN A 453 -16.77 3.66 8.12
CA ASN A 453 -17.09 3.65 9.54
C ASN A 453 -16.11 4.62 10.21
N PRO A 454 -16.59 5.74 10.77
CA PRO A 454 -15.73 6.64 11.50
C PRO A 454 -15.10 5.88 12.66
N VAL A 455 -13.78 6.03 12.84
CA VAL A 455 -13.12 5.46 14.00
C VAL A 455 -13.53 6.33 15.21
N PRO A 456 -13.87 5.73 16.36
CA PRO A 456 -14.20 6.53 17.54
C PRO A 456 -13.03 7.43 17.91
N VAL A 457 -13.31 8.71 18.17
CA VAL A 457 -12.32 9.65 18.71
C VAL A 457 -11.72 9.06 19.98
N SER A 458 -10.40 8.91 20.01
CA SER A 458 -9.71 8.43 21.21
C SER A 458 -9.74 9.54 22.25
N ALA A 459 -10.65 9.47 23.22
CA ALA A 459 -10.62 10.37 24.36
C ALA A 459 -9.26 10.23 25.08
N GLY A 460 -8.53 11.34 25.21
CA GLY A 460 -7.31 11.38 25.99
C GLY A 460 -7.58 10.88 27.41
N ASN A 461 -6.78 9.93 27.89
CA ASN A 461 -6.95 9.31 29.21
C ASN A 461 -6.32 10.14 30.36
N THR A 462 -5.93 11.39 30.12
CA THR A 462 -5.28 12.24 31.12
C THR A 462 -6.32 13.05 31.89
N PRO A 463 -6.55 12.79 33.19
CA PRO A 463 -7.44 13.60 33.99
C PRO A 463 -6.73 14.89 34.43
N GLY A 464 -7.35 16.03 34.17
CA GLY A 464 -7.06 17.31 34.84
C GLY A 464 -6.35 18.36 33.97
N GLU A 465 -6.71 19.62 34.18
CA GLU A 465 -5.92 20.77 33.72
C GLU A 465 -4.50 20.67 34.31
N PRO A 466 -3.43 20.78 33.51
CA PRO A 466 -2.11 21.00 34.07
C PRO A 466 -2.16 22.30 34.88
N ALA A 467 -1.94 22.22 36.19
CA ALA A 467 -1.92 23.41 37.05
C ALA A 467 -0.66 24.27 36.85
N GLU A 468 0.30 23.82 36.03
CA GLU A 468 1.62 24.41 35.87
C GLU A 468 1.99 24.53 34.38
N VAL A 469 2.76 25.58 34.05
CA VAL A 469 3.34 25.79 32.72
C VAL A 469 4.21 24.60 32.33
N THR A 470 4.07 24.11 31.10
CA THR A 470 4.85 22.96 30.64
C THR A 470 6.33 23.32 30.44
N TRP A 471 7.23 22.39 30.78
CA TRP A 471 8.69 22.60 30.76
C TRP A 471 9.23 23.15 29.43
N ASN A 472 8.58 22.83 28.31
CA ASN A 472 8.97 23.28 26.98
C ASN A 472 8.69 24.77 26.77
N ILE A 473 7.63 25.31 27.38
CA ILE A 473 7.30 26.75 27.34
C ILE A 473 8.22 27.53 28.27
N GLU A 474 8.49 27.00 29.46
CA GLU A 474 9.46 27.59 30.40
C GLU A 474 10.86 27.70 29.78
N LYS A 475 11.31 26.64 29.09
CA LYS A 475 12.63 26.59 28.47
C LYS A 475 12.87 27.65 27.39
N ILE A 476 11.81 28.14 26.74
CA ILE A 476 11.91 29.21 25.73
C ILE A 476 11.68 30.60 26.32
N GLU A 477 11.48 30.71 27.64
CA GLU A 477 11.27 31.96 28.36
C GLU A 477 10.11 32.79 27.77
N ALA A 478 9.01 32.11 27.39
CA ALA A 478 7.86 32.77 26.77
C ALA A 478 7.25 33.85 27.71
N ASP A 479 7.20 33.56 29.00
CA ASP A 479 6.77 34.47 30.08
C ASP A 479 7.57 35.78 30.07
N SER A 480 8.88 35.72 29.82
CA SER A 480 9.75 36.89 29.78
C SER A 480 9.37 37.86 28.65
N THR A 481 8.81 37.39 27.53
CA THR A 481 8.31 38.28 26.47
C THR A 481 7.06 39.06 26.90
N TRP A 482 6.20 38.43 27.70
CA TRP A 482 5.01 39.07 28.25
C TRP A 482 5.39 40.05 29.36
N ASP A 483 6.16 39.58 30.35
CA ASP A 483 6.45 40.33 31.56
C ASP A 483 7.46 41.47 31.33
N GLN A 484 8.48 41.24 30.51
CA GLN A 484 9.58 42.20 30.35
C GLN A 484 9.41 43.11 29.13
N LEU A 485 8.79 42.61 28.06
CA LEU A 485 8.60 43.38 26.82
C LEU A 485 7.18 43.88 26.63
N SER A 486 6.22 43.40 27.43
CA SER A 486 4.78 43.70 27.26
C SER A 486 4.26 43.35 25.86
N VAL A 487 4.83 42.32 25.22
CA VAL A 487 4.43 41.84 23.89
C VAL A 487 3.70 40.52 24.05
N THR A 488 2.37 40.56 24.04
CA THR A 488 1.50 39.37 24.25
C THR A 488 1.13 38.64 22.97
N GLY A 489 1.38 39.26 21.80
CA GLY A 489 0.89 38.77 20.50
C GLY A 489 -0.54 39.21 20.17
N GLU A 490 -1.12 40.16 20.92
CA GLU A 490 -2.44 40.73 20.63
C GLU A 490 -2.54 41.21 19.16
N GLY A 491 -3.62 40.81 18.48
CA GLY A 491 -3.88 41.15 17.08
C GLY A 491 -3.18 40.23 16.05
N ILE A 492 -2.38 39.26 16.50
CA ILE A 492 -1.81 38.22 15.63
C ILE A 492 -2.76 37.03 15.54
N VAL A 493 -2.95 36.51 14.32
CA VAL A 493 -3.74 35.31 14.06
C VAL A 493 -2.81 34.18 13.63
N ILE A 494 -2.92 33.04 14.28
CA ILE A 494 -2.15 31.83 13.97
C ILE A 494 -3.08 30.85 13.25
N GLY A 495 -2.75 30.53 12.00
CA GLY A 495 -3.40 29.46 11.24
C GLY A 495 -2.59 28.18 11.34
N ILE A 496 -3.26 27.07 11.68
CA ILE A 496 -2.64 25.75 11.86
C ILE A 496 -3.24 24.79 10.84
N ALA A 497 -2.38 24.05 10.13
CA ALA A 497 -2.77 22.95 9.25
C ALA A 497 -2.31 21.65 9.93
N ASP A 498 -3.27 20.89 10.47
CA ASP A 498 -3.04 19.70 11.29
C ASP A 498 -4.28 18.76 11.21
N SER A 499 -4.40 17.76 12.08
CA SER A 499 -5.51 16.79 12.14
C SER A 499 -6.88 17.37 12.51
N GLY A 500 -6.90 18.64 12.92
CA GLY A 500 -8.07 19.40 13.35
C GLY A 500 -7.84 20.09 14.68
N VAL A 501 -8.92 20.56 15.31
CA VAL A 501 -8.86 21.10 16.68
C VAL A 501 -10.19 20.89 17.41
N ASP A 502 -10.15 20.52 18.69
CA ASP A 502 -11.28 20.69 19.61
C ASP A 502 -11.43 22.16 19.99
N ALA A 503 -12.19 22.89 19.18
CA ALA A 503 -12.48 24.31 19.42
C ALA A 503 -13.35 24.56 20.67
N THR A 504 -13.89 23.51 21.31
CA THR A 504 -14.65 23.64 22.56
C THR A 504 -13.78 23.41 23.80
N HIS A 505 -12.52 23.04 23.62
CA HIS A 505 -11.58 22.84 24.70
C HIS A 505 -11.42 24.13 25.53
N PRO A 506 -11.50 24.10 26.88
CA PRO A 506 -11.47 25.32 27.70
C PRO A 506 -10.28 26.24 27.46
N ALA A 507 -9.11 25.67 27.17
CA ALA A 507 -7.89 26.42 26.85
C ALA A 507 -7.93 27.15 25.49
N LEU A 508 -8.80 26.72 24.57
CA LEU A 508 -8.82 27.18 23.17
C LEU A 508 -10.08 27.98 22.81
N ALA A 509 -11.20 27.67 23.47
CA ALA A 509 -12.53 28.15 23.08
C ALA A 509 -12.64 29.69 23.00
N ASP A 510 -12.01 30.39 23.94
CA ASP A 510 -12.06 31.86 24.00
C ASP A 510 -11.23 32.53 22.89
N ASN A 511 -10.21 31.85 22.36
CA ASN A 511 -9.29 32.36 21.34
C ASN A 511 -9.67 31.94 19.91
N TYR A 512 -10.66 31.05 19.75
CA TYR A 512 -11.09 30.60 18.43
C TYR A 512 -11.97 31.66 17.73
N LEU A 513 -11.47 32.19 16.61
CA LEU A 513 -12.14 33.25 15.84
C LEU A 513 -13.49 32.82 15.24
N GLY A 514 -13.69 31.52 15.00
CA GLY A 514 -14.94 30.96 14.48
C GLY A 514 -16.00 30.70 15.55
N ALA A 515 -15.75 31.03 16.82
CA ALA A 515 -16.69 30.80 17.91
C ALA A 515 -18.07 31.44 17.65
N GLY A 516 -19.13 30.77 18.09
CA GLY A 516 -20.51 31.20 17.86
C GLY A 516 -21.02 30.97 16.44
N GLY A 517 -20.43 30.04 15.69
CA GLY A 517 -20.86 29.65 14.34
C GLY A 517 -20.31 30.55 13.23
N LYS A 518 -19.13 31.14 13.43
CA LYS A 518 -18.42 32.00 12.46
C LYS A 518 -17.27 31.25 11.79
N ASP A 519 -17.44 29.96 11.59
CA ASP A 519 -16.42 29.06 11.06
C ASP A 519 -15.97 29.42 9.63
N ASP A 520 -16.81 30.13 8.86
CA ASP A 520 -16.45 30.68 7.55
C ASP A 520 -15.16 31.51 7.63
N TYR A 521 -14.16 31.14 6.80
CA TYR A 521 -12.80 31.70 6.77
C TYR A 521 -11.94 31.45 8.03
N HIS A 522 -12.44 30.71 9.02
CA HIS A 522 -11.72 30.35 10.25
C HIS A 522 -11.54 28.83 10.42
N TRP A 523 -12.23 28.03 9.61
CA TRP A 523 -12.10 26.59 9.51
C TRP A 523 -12.14 26.14 8.05
N TYR A 524 -11.31 25.15 7.72
CA TYR A 524 -11.35 24.49 6.42
C TYR A 524 -10.91 23.04 6.58
N ASP A 525 -11.82 22.13 6.23
CA ASP A 525 -11.56 20.69 6.19
C ASP A 525 -11.62 20.22 4.74
N PRO A 526 -10.46 20.02 4.08
CA PRO A 526 -10.41 19.56 2.70
C PRO A 526 -10.78 18.08 2.54
N TRP A 527 -10.94 17.33 3.64
CA TRP A 527 -11.08 15.87 3.60
C TRP A 527 -12.51 15.41 3.86
N GLU A 528 -13.10 15.84 4.97
CA GLU A 528 -14.46 15.44 5.35
C GLU A 528 -15.49 16.56 5.15
N TYR A 529 -15.03 17.75 4.76
CA TYR A 529 -15.87 18.93 4.52
C TYR A 529 -16.74 19.27 5.74
N THR A 530 -16.21 19.04 6.95
CA THR A 530 -16.87 19.44 8.19
C THR A 530 -17.05 20.95 8.22
N SER A 531 -18.25 21.41 8.59
CA SER A 531 -18.56 22.85 8.69
C SER A 531 -18.06 23.48 9.99
N GLN A 532 -17.50 22.68 10.91
CA GLN A 532 -16.99 23.09 12.21
C GLN A 532 -15.73 22.28 12.53
N PRO A 533 -14.81 22.81 13.37
CA PRO A 533 -13.62 22.09 13.78
C PRO A 533 -13.92 20.74 14.39
N VAL A 534 -13.25 19.72 13.88
CA VAL A 534 -13.27 18.36 14.42
C VAL A 534 -11.83 17.86 14.44
N ASP A 535 -11.38 17.36 15.58
CA ASP A 535 -10.13 16.62 15.70
C ASP A 535 -10.41 15.21 16.17
N LYS A 536 -10.08 14.22 15.34
CA LYS A 536 -10.28 12.81 15.69
C LYS A 536 -9.02 12.12 16.19
N ASP A 537 -7.87 12.70 15.88
CA ASP A 537 -6.55 12.17 16.22
C ASP A 537 -6.04 12.75 17.56
N GLY A 538 -6.30 14.04 17.80
CA GLY A 538 -5.84 14.76 18.98
C GLY A 538 -4.49 15.46 18.78
N HIS A 539 -3.72 15.12 17.74
CA HIS A 539 -2.45 15.79 17.43
C HIS A 539 -2.66 17.29 17.22
N GLY A 540 -3.62 17.69 16.38
CA GLY A 540 -3.91 19.10 16.09
C GLY A 540 -4.41 19.89 17.29
N THR A 541 -5.25 19.30 18.15
CA THR A 541 -5.64 19.90 19.43
C THR A 541 -4.42 20.08 20.33
N GLY A 542 -3.53 19.10 20.39
CA GLY A 542 -2.28 19.18 21.15
C GLY A 542 -1.31 20.24 20.64
N THR A 543 -1.07 20.32 19.33
CA THR A 543 -0.19 21.33 18.72
C THR A 543 -0.75 22.73 18.86
N THR A 544 -2.07 22.88 18.67
CA THR A 544 -2.77 24.16 18.90
C THR A 544 -2.69 24.58 20.36
N GLY A 545 -2.90 23.66 21.30
CA GLY A 545 -2.75 23.94 22.74
C GLY A 545 -1.36 24.43 23.13
N ILE A 546 -0.29 23.90 22.51
CA ILE A 546 1.08 24.38 22.75
C ILE A 546 1.27 25.82 22.23
N ALA A 547 0.61 26.17 21.12
CA ALA A 547 0.79 27.47 20.47
C ALA A 547 -0.03 28.61 21.08
N VAL A 548 -1.29 28.32 21.47
CA VAL A 548 -2.28 29.37 21.83
C VAL A 548 -3.18 29.00 23.03
N GLY A 549 -2.93 27.87 23.69
CA GLY A 549 -3.72 27.37 24.82
C GLY A 549 -3.22 27.81 26.19
#